data_AF-T1B232-F1
#
_entry.id   AF-T1B232-F1
#
_cell.length_a   1.000
_cell.length_b   1.000
_cell.length_c   1.000
_cell.angle_alpha   90.00
_cell.angle_beta   90.00
_cell.angle_gamma   90.00
#
_symmetry.space_group_name_H-M   'P 1'
#
loop_
_entity.id
_entity.type
_entity.pdbx_description
1 polymer ?
#
loop_
_entity_poly.entity_id
_entity_poly.type
_entity_poly.pdbx_seq_one_letter_code
_entity_poly.pdbx_strand_id
1 'polypeptide(L)'
;NDISVFDKHIPSEIPHKGETLARTAAHWFEVCRRIGVPHHFRGLASPTSMRVDRVRVVPTVSTLGPNPRDYLIPLEFIVRYYLAGSMWDRVQSGKVSAASLGFPAGKSPVYGERLPEPHFEMTTKLEPVDRLLTDAEAREISGLDAPAITALKETILK
;
A
#
# COMPACT_ATOMS: atom_id res chain seq x y z
N ASN A 1 -19.68 3.52 9.57
CA ASN A 1 -19.81 2.92 8.22
C ASN A 1 -19.34 3.93 7.18
N ASP A 2 -18.24 4.59 7.52
CA ASP A 2 -17.98 5.93 7.00
C ASP A 2 -17.21 5.80 5.70
N ILE A 3 -17.32 6.80 4.84
CA ILE A 3 -16.54 6.87 3.61
C ILE A 3 -15.75 8.17 3.61
N SER A 4 -14.51 8.09 3.14
CA SER A 4 -13.71 9.25 2.82
C SER A 4 -13.37 9.27 1.34
N VAL A 5 -13.26 10.48 0.78
CA VAL A 5 -12.78 10.71 -0.59
C VAL A 5 -11.86 11.93 -0.53
N PHE A 6 -10.68 11.84 -1.16
CA PHE A 6 -9.64 12.89 -1.10
C PHE A 6 -9.31 13.31 0.34
N ASP A 7 -9.08 12.31 1.21
CA ASP A 7 -8.76 12.47 2.64
C ASP A 7 -9.79 13.24 3.47
N LYS A 8 -11.01 13.38 2.96
CA LYS A 8 -12.12 14.05 3.64
C LYS A 8 -13.22 13.07 3.97
N HIS A 9 -13.65 13.08 5.24
CA HIS A 9 -14.83 12.35 5.67
C HIS A 9 -16.07 12.88 4.96
N ILE A 10 -16.84 11.99 4.35
CA ILE A 10 -18.13 12.29 3.76
C ILE A 10 -19.20 12.04 4.84
N PRO A 11 -20.08 13.01 5.14
CA PRO A 11 -21.10 12.88 6.18
C PRO A 11 -22.27 12.00 5.73
N SER A 12 -21.97 10.81 5.20
CA SER A 12 -22.92 9.79 4.79
C SER A 12 -22.37 8.42 5.15
N GLU A 13 -23.22 7.53 5.65
CA GLU A 13 -22.86 6.14 5.86
C GLU A 13 -23.18 5.29 4.63
N ILE A 14 -22.37 4.26 4.42
CA ILE A 14 -22.68 3.18 3.48
C ILE A 14 -23.08 1.95 4.30
N PRO A 15 -24.37 1.55 4.29
CA PRO A 15 -24.84 0.40 5.06
C PRO A 15 -23.98 -0.84 4.83
N HIS A 16 -23.66 -1.55 5.91
CA HIS A 16 -22.84 -2.77 5.91
C HIS A 16 -21.41 -2.64 5.35
N LYS A 17 -20.91 -1.43 5.04
CA LYS A 17 -19.55 -1.23 4.53
C LYS A 17 -18.49 -1.82 5.46
N GLY A 18 -18.60 -1.57 6.77
CA GLY A 18 -17.65 -2.10 7.75
C GLY A 18 -17.61 -3.63 7.77
N GLU A 19 -18.75 -4.27 7.58
CA GLU A 19 -18.88 -5.73 7.55
C GLU A 19 -18.27 -6.33 6.29
N THR A 20 -18.57 -5.74 5.13
CA THR A 20 -17.97 -6.13 3.85
C THR A 20 -16.44 -5.99 3.90
N LEU A 21 -15.92 -4.88 4.44
CA LEU A 21 -14.48 -4.65 4.53
C LEU A 21 -13.81 -5.63 5.51
N ALA A 22 -14.41 -5.89 6.67
CA ALA A 22 -13.87 -6.83 7.64
C ALA A 22 -13.78 -8.26 7.07
N ARG A 23 -14.84 -8.74 6.40
CA ARG A 23 -14.86 -10.06 5.75
C ARG A 23 -13.89 -10.14 4.56
N THR A 24 -13.79 -9.08 3.76
CA THR A 24 -12.84 -9.00 2.65
C THR A 24 -11.39 -9.06 3.15
N ALA A 25 -11.07 -8.29 4.20
CA ALA A 25 -9.76 -8.34 4.83
C ALA A 25 -9.44 -9.72 5.41
N ALA A 26 -10.39 -10.35 6.12
CA ALA A 26 -10.21 -11.70 6.65
C ALA A 26 -9.94 -12.74 5.56
N HIS A 27 -10.63 -12.63 4.41
CA HIS A 27 -10.36 -13.47 3.24
C HIS A 27 -8.92 -13.31 2.75
N TRP A 28 -8.44 -12.07 2.57
CA TRP A 28 -7.08 -11.82 2.10
C TRP A 28 -6.00 -12.25 3.10
N PHE A 29 -6.22 -12.08 4.40
CA PHE A 29 -5.31 -12.63 5.40
C PHE A 29 -5.24 -14.16 5.33
N GLU A 30 -6.36 -14.83 5.08
CA GLU A 30 -6.37 -16.28 4.88
C GLU A 30 -5.63 -16.68 3.59
N VAL A 31 -5.74 -15.90 2.52
CA VAL A 31 -4.91 -16.10 1.31
C VAL A 31 -3.42 -15.97 1.66
N CYS A 32 -3.02 -14.90 2.35
CA CYS A 32 -1.65 -14.69 2.82
C CYS A 32 -1.14 -15.90 3.64
N ARG A 33 -1.97 -16.43 4.56
CA ARG A 33 -1.64 -17.63 5.33
C ARG A 33 -1.34 -18.84 4.43
N ARG A 34 -2.17 -19.10 3.42
CA ARG A 34 -2.01 -20.24 2.49
C ARG A 34 -0.73 -20.13 1.65
N ILE A 35 -0.35 -18.92 1.26
CA ILE A 35 0.87 -18.68 0.47
C ILE A 35 2.12 -18.44 1.35
N GLY A 36 2.00 -18.57 2.68
CA GLY A 36 3.11 -18.46 3.61
C GLY A 36 3.59 -17.03 3.89
N VAL A 37 2.76 -16.01 3.63
CA VAL A 37 3.07 -14.62 3.98
C VAL A 37 2.65 -14.35 5.43
N PRO A 38 3.60 -13.98 6.33
CA PRO A 38 3.28 -13.69 7.72
C PRO A 38 2.42 -12.44 7.84
N HIS A 39 1.48 -12.46 8.78
CA HIS A 39 0.56 -11.35 9.00
C HIS A 39 0.09 -11.30 10.46
N HIS A 40 -0.42 -10.15 10.89
CA HIS A 40 -0.89 -9.96 12.28
C HIS A 40 -2.30 -10.48 12.58
N PHE A 41 -3.07 -10.96 11.58
CA PHE A 41 -4.47 -11.33 11.76
C PHE A 41 -4.67 -12.62 12.57
N ARG A 42 -5.53 -12.56 13.60
CA ARG A 42 -5.87 -13.67 14.52
C ARG A 42 -7.32 -14.15 14.41
N GLY A 43 -8.19 -13.44 13.68
CA GLY A 43 -9.58 -13.84 13.43
C GLY A 43 -10.56 -12.67 13.54
N LEU A 44 -11.78 -12.85 13.04
CA LEU A 44 -12.87 -11.90 13.27
C LEU A 44 -13.36 -12.01 14.73
N ALA A 45 -13.62 -10.86 15.36
CA ALA A 45 -14.22 -10.79 16.70
C ALA A 45 -15.72 -10.46 16.64
N SER A 46 -16.16 -9.76 15.59
CA SER A 46 -17.55 -9.45 15.30
C SER A 46 -17.70 -9.22 13.77
N PRO A 47 -18.90 -8.92 13.24
CA PRO A 47 -19.05 -8.58 11.82
C PRO A 47 -18.17 -7.42 11.36
N THR A 48 -17.81 -6.49 12.25
CA THR A 48 -17.07 -5.25 11.92
C THR A 48 -15.72 -5.11 12.63
N SER A 49 -15.26 -6.13 13.37
CA SER A 49 -14.01 -6.06 14.11
C SER A 49 -13.19 -7.35 14.03
N MET A 50 -11.88 -7.23 14.18
CA MET A 50 -10.93 -8.33 14.11
C MET A 50 -9.93 -8.29 15.28
N ARG A 51 -9.45 -9.47 15.67
CA ARG A 51 -8.30 -9.62 16.56
C ARG A 51 -7.03 -9.64 15.72
N VAL A 52 -6.06 -8.82 16.09
CA VAL A 52 -4.75 -8.74 15.44
C VAL A 52 -3.64 -8.65 16.49
N ASP A 53 -2.43 -9.06 16.14
CA ASP A 53 -1.25 -8.72 16.93
C ASP A 53 -1.02 -7.22 16.87
N ARG A 54 -0.90 -6.60 18.05
CA ARG A 54 -0.74 -5.16 18.17
C ARG A 54 0.67 -4.76 17.73
N VAL A 55 0.74 -3.79 16.83
CA VAL A 55 1.99 -3.11 16.45
C VAL A 55 2.07 -1.74 17.11
N ARG A 56 3.29 -1.26 17.32
CA ARG A 56 3.56 0.12 17.74
C ARG A 56 3.49 1.05 16.53
N VAL A 57 2.75 2.14 16.65
CA VAL A 57 2.76 3.22 15.64
C VAL A 57 3.71 4.29 16.15
N VAL A 58 4.84 4.46 15.45
CA VAL A 58 5.88 5.40 15.83
C VAL A 58 6.18 6.34 14.66
N PRO A 59 6.19 7.67 14.87
CA PRO A 59 6.47 8.61 13.79
C PRO A 59 7.90 8.53 13.25
N THR A 60 8.85 8.07 14.06
CA THR A 60 10.28 8.07 13.72
C THR A 60 10.92 6.75 14.10
N VAL A 61 11.20 5.90 13.11
CA VAL A 61 11.71 4.54 13.33
C VAL A 61 13.11 4.52 13.96
N SER A 62 13.94 5.53 13.69
CA SER A 62 15.30 5.64 14.27
C SER A 62 15.32 5.71 15.80
N THR A 63 14.18 6.04 16.44
CA THR A 63 14.05 6.05 17.91
C THR A 63 13.91 4.66 18.54
N LEU A 64 13.68 3.61 17.73
CA LEU A 64 13.39 2.26 18.23
C LEU A 64 14.65 1.45 18.59
N GLY A 65 15.84 1.97 18.34
CA GLY A 65 17.10 1.25 18.54
C GLY A 65 17.38 0.20 17.45
N PRO A 66 18.39 -0.66 17.63
CA PRO A 66 18.79 -1.63 16.63
C PRO A 66 17.77 -2.76 16.46
N ASN A 67 17.50 -3.15 15.22
CA ASN A 67 16.62 -4.29 14.85
C ASN A 67 15.22 -4.24 15.48
N PRO A 68 14.46 -3.15 15.30
CA PRO A 68 13.16 -3.02 15.91
C PRO A 68 12.17 -4.07 15.40
N ARG A 69 11.26 -4.49 16.30
CA ARG A 69 10.16 -5.42 16.01
C ARG A 69 8.82 -4.81 16.40
N ASP A 70 7.75 -5.41 15.87
CA ASP A 70 6.36 -5.13 16.22
C ASP A 70 5.99 -3.64 16.09
N TYR A 71 6.34 -3.04 14.95
CA TYR A 71 6.03 -1.65 14.63
C TYR A 71 5.47 -1.53 13.21
N LEU A 72 4.68 -0.47 12.99
CA LEU A 72 4.25 -0.08 11.66
C LEU A 72 5.42 0.58 10.93
N ILE A 73 5.80 0.04 9.78
CA ILE A 73 6.69 0.74 8.85
C ILE A 73 5.92 1.95 8.28
N PRO A 74 6.38 3.20 8.45
CA PRO A 74 5.63 4.40 8.08
C PRO A 74 5.69 4.70 6.57
N LEU A 75 5.41 3.68 5.76
CA LEU A 75 5.31 3.75 4.30
C LEU A 75 4.00 3.09 3.85
N GLU A 76 3.41 3.59 2.77
CA GLU A 76 2.48 2.77 1.98
C GLU A 76 3.22 2.12 0.81
N PHE A 77 2.95 0.84 0.59
CA PHE A 77 3.50 0.09 -0.53
C PHE A 77 2.40 -0.13 -1.56
N ILE A 78 2.57 0.47 -2.74
CA ILE A 78 1.52 0.50 -3.77
C ILE A 78 2.01 -0.33 -4.95
N VAL A 79 1.19 -1.31 -5.36
CA VAL A 79 1.39 -2.04 -6.61
C VAL A 79 0.24 -1.78 -7.57
N ARG A 80 0.59 -1.46 -8.82
CA ARG A 80 -0.36 -1.20 -9.89
C ARG A 80 -0.19 -2.24 -10.97
N TYR A 81 -1.30 -2.87 -11.34
CA TYR A 81 -1.37 -3.75 -12.51
C TYR A 81 -2.06 -3.08 -13.70
N TYR A 82 -2.73 -1.95 -13.47
CA TYR A 82 -3.49 -1.21 -14.47
C TYR A 82 -3.19 0.28 -14.35
N LEU A 83 -3.21 0.97 -15.49
CA LEU A 83 -2.98 2.40 -15.58
C LEU A 83 -4.25 3.16 -15.20
N ALA A 84 -4.39 3.49 -13.92
CA ALA A 84 -5.54 4.22 -13.39
C ALA A 84 -5.16 5.17 -12.25
N GLY A 85 -6.10 6.04 -11.88
CA GLY A 85 -5.93 7.03 -10.81
C GLY A 85 -4.73 7.95 -11.02
N SER A 86 -4.00 8.25 -9.95
CA SER A 86 -2.88 9.21 -9.99
C SER A 86 -1.72 8.81 -10.92
N MET A 87 -1.59 7.53 -11.30
CA MET A 87 -0.61 7.13 -12.31
C MET A 87 -1.06 7.54 -13.72
N TRP A 88 -2.34 7.38 -14.04
CA TRP A 88 -2.90 7.86 -15.31
C TRP A 88 -2.74 9.37 -15.45
N ASP A 89 -3.07 10.13 -14.41
CA ASP A 89 -2.96 11.59 -14.43
C ASP A 89 -1.52 12.06 -14.68
N ARG A 90 -0.53 11.37 -14.08
CA ARG A 90 0.90 11.62 -14.30
C ARG A 90 1.35 11.31 -15.73
N VAL A 91 0.81 10.25 -16.34
CA VAL A 91 1.10 9.92 -17.75
C VAL A 91 0.49 10.97 -18.68
N GLN A 92 -0.77 11.33 -18.45
CA GLN A 92 -1.46 12.36 -19.23
C GLN A 92 -0.78 13.74 -19.13
N SER A 93 -0.27 14.09 -17.94
CA SER A 93 0.45 15.35 -17.74
C SER A 93 1.92 15.30 -18.21
N GLY A 94 2.40 14.18 -18.76
CA GLY A 94 3.79 13.99 -19.17
C GLY A 94 4.82 13.90 -18.04
N LYS A 95 4.38 13.81 -16.76
CA LYS A 95 5.29 13.65 -15.61
C LYS A 95 5.89 12.25 -15.54
N VAL A 96 5.19 11.25 -16.09
CA VAL A 96 5.65 9.87 -16.22
C VAL A 96 5.48 9.48 -17.68
N SER A 97 6.52 8.90 -18.28
CA SER A 97 6.43 8.40 -19.65
C SER A 97 5.78 7.02 -19.69
N ALA A 98 5.03 6.70 -20.76
CA ALA A 98 4.51 5.34 -20.95
C ALA A 98 5.64 4.31 -21.00
N ALA A 99 6.78 4.67 -21.62
CA ALA A 99 7.96 3.82 -21.70
C ALA A 99 8.53 3.45 -20.31
N SER A 100 8.56 4.39 -19.35
CA SER A 100 8.98 4.10 -17.97
C SER A 100 8.06 3.16 -17.20
N LEU A 101 6.86 2.88 -17.73
CA LEU A 101 5.94 1.86 -17.20
C LEU A 101 6.01 0.55 -18.00
N GLY A 102 7.00 0.40 -18.88
CA GLY A 102 7.20 -0.79 -19.71
C GLY A 102 6.41 -0.82 -21.01
N PHE A 103 5.63 0.22 -21.35
CA PHE A 103 4.93 0.26 -22.64
C PHE A 103 5.91 0.40 -23.80
N PRO A 104 5.62 -0.22 -24.97
CA PRO A 104 6.42 -0.03 -26.17
C PRO A 104 6.55 1.45 -26.58
N ALA A 105 7.69 1.81 -27.17
CA ALA A 105 7.90 3.15 -27.68
C ALA A 105 6.79 3.55 -28.68
N GLY A 106 6.28 4.78 -28.55
CA GLY A 106 5.19 5.28 -29.39
C GLY A 106 3.78 4.82 -28.99
N LYS A 107 3.64 3.94 -27.98
CA LYS A 107 2.31 3.57 -27.46
C LYS A 107 1.68 4.78 -26.74
N SER A 108 0.46 5.11 -27.14
CA SER A 108 -0.45 5.93 -26.34
C SER A 108 -1.35 4.99 -25.52
N PRO A 109 -1.11 4.84 -24.21
CA PRO A 109 -1.95 4.00 -23.37
C PRO A 109 -3.30 4.67 -23.10
N VAL A 110 -4.32 3.87 -22.79
CA VAL A 110 -5.65 4.35 -22.38
C VAL A 110 -5.91 4.12 -20.90
N TYR A 111 -6.88 4.85 -20.34
CA TYR A 111 -7.27 4.67 -18.94
C TYR A 111 -7.75 3.24 -18.69
N GLY A 112 -7.25 2.62 -17.63
CA GLY A 112 -7.56 1.23 -17.27
C GLY A 112 -6.78 0.18 -18.07
N GLU A 113 -5.88 0.58 -18.98
CA GLU A 113 -5.03 -0.36 -19.71
C GLU A 113 -4.10 -1.13 -18.75
N ARG A 114 -3.95 -2.44 -18.95
CA ARG A 114 -3.04 -3.26 -18.14
C ARG A 114 -1.60 -2.81 -18.36
N LEU A 115 -0.83 -2.69 -17.28
CA LEU A 115 0.59 -2.41 -17.36
C LEU A 115 1.35 -3.65 -17.86
N PRO A 116 2.38 -3.49 -18.71
CA PRO A 116 3.22 -4.61 -19.16
C PRO A 116 3.87 -5.36 -17.99
N GLU A 117 4.31 -4.62 -16.98
CA GLU A 117 4.80 -5.16 -15.71
C GLU A 117 4.12 -4.46 -14.52
N PRO A 118 3.97 -5.12 -13.36
CA PRO A 118 3.44 -4.48 -12.16
C PRO A 118 4.34 -3.32 -11.74
N HIS A 119 3.77 -2.14 -11.56
CA HIS A 119 4.52 -0.97 -11.11
C HIS A 119 4.44 -0.86 -9.59
N PHE A 120 5.59 -0.85 -8.93
CA PHE A 120 5.73 -0.69 -7.49
C PHE A 120 6.20 0.72 -7.15
N GLU A 121 5.49 1.41 -6.27
CA GLU A 121 5.89 2.71 -5.73
C GLU A 121 5.61 2.79 -4.22
N MET A 122 6.30 3.70 -3.54
CA MET A 122 6.13 3.94 -2.11
C MET A 122 5.67 5.37 -1.88
N THR A 123 4.82 5.54 -0.88
CA THR A 123 4.46 6.86 -0.36
C THR A 123 4.70 6.93 1.13
N THR A 124 4.74 8.15 1.66
CA THR A 124 4.74 8.36 3.11
C THR A 124 3.48 7.78 3.73
N LYS A 125 3.59 7.41 5.01
CA LYS A 125 2.45 7.18 5.88
C LYS A 125 2.65 7.95 7.17
N LEU A 126 1.56 8.39 7.79
CA LEU A 126 1.50 9.20 9.02
C LEU A 126 1.78 10.69 8.83
N GLU A 127 2.11 11.13 7.61
CA GLU A 127 2.09 12.55 7.24
C GLU A 127 0.64 13.03 7.04
N PRO A 128 0.34 14.34 7.11
CA PRO A 128 -1.00 14.86 6.82
C PRO A 128 -1.51 14.57 5.41
N VAL A 129 -0.58 14.46 4.44
CA VAL A 129 -0.85 14.12 3.04
C VAL A 129 0.27 13.20 2.57
N ASP A 130 -0.11 12.05 2.02
CA ASP A 130 0.86 11.07 1.52
C ASP A 130 1.54 11.58 0.24
N ARG A 131 2.87 11.47 0.17
CA ARG A 131 3.68 11.90 -0.98
C ARG A 131 4.52 10.76 -1.52
N LEU A 132 4.80 10.79 -2.83
CA LEU A 132 5.69 9.83 -3.49
C LEU A 132 7.11 9.92 -2.93
N LEU A 133 7.75 8.76 -2.80
CA LEU A 133 9.09 8.63 -2.27
C LEU A 133 10.05 8.06 -3.30
N THR A 134 11.27 8.60 -3.29
CA THR A 134 12.42 7.90 -3.83
C THR A 134 12.83 6.73 -2.94
N ASP A 135 13.60 5.79 -3.47
CA ASP A 135 14.15 4.68 -2.69
C ASP A 135 15.01 5.17 -1.51
N ALA A 136 15.76 6.26 -1.68
CA ALA A 136 16.58 6.84 -0.62
C ALA A 136 15.72 7.39 0.54
N GLU A 137 14.68 8.17 0.23
CA GLU A 137 13.79 8.71 1.26
C GLU A 137 13.00 7.60 1.98
N ALA A 138 12.56 6.58 1.23
CA ALA A 138 11.84 5.45 1.81
C ALA A 138 12.72 4.70 2.84
N ARG A 139 14.01 4.49 2.54
CA ARG A 139 14.97 3.88 3.46
C ARG A 139 15.23 4.75 4.68
N GLU A 140 15.36 6.07 4.51
CA GLU A 140 15.54 7.01 5.61
C GLU A 140 14.34 7.00 6.58
N ILE A 141 13.12 7.09 6.04
CA ILE A 141 11.88 7.15 6.82
C ILE A 141 11.60 5.82 7.54
N SER A 142 11.80 4.69 6.84
CA SER A 142 11.48 3.36 7.38
C SER A 142 12.60 2.75 8.22
N GLY A 143 13.84 3.24 8.09
CA GLY A 143 15.01 2.58 8.67
C GLY A 143 15.36 1.23 8.02
N LEU A 144 14.74 0.90 6.88
CA LEU A 144 15.03 -0.33 6.14
C LEU A 144 16.23 -0.13 5.22
N ASP A 145 17.00 -1.20 5.03
CA ASP A 145 18.05 -1.24 4.01
C ASP A 145 17.51 -1.71 2.65
N ALA A 146 18.32 -1.59 1.61
CA ALA A 146 17.91 -1.97 0.25
C ALA A 146 17.54 -3.47 0.12
N PRO A 147 18.26 -4.42 0.77
CA PRO A 147 17.83 -5.81 0.82
C PRO A 147 16.45 -6.01 1.44
N ALA A 148 16.13 -5.33 2.56
CA ALA A 148 14.82 -5.43 3.20
C ALA A 148 13.70 -4.87 2.31
N ILE A 149 13.92 -3.73 1.65
CA ILE A 149 12.96 -3.17 0.68
C ILE A 149 12.75 -4.14 -0.50
N THR A 150 13.82 -4.76 -0.99
CA THR A 150 13.73 -5.75 -2.07
C THR A 150 12.91 -6.98 -1.64
N ALA A 151 13.18 -7.52 -0.46
CA ALA A 151 12.43 -8.66 0.09
C ALA A 151 10.94 -8.33 0.34
N LEU A 152 10.63 -7.10 0.77
CA LEU A 152 9.26 -6.62 0.88
C LEU A 152 8.57 -6.56 -0.49
N LYS A 153 9.23 -5.97 -1.49
CA LYS A 153 8.69 -5.91 -2.86
C LYS A 153 8.44 -7.29 -3.43
N GLU A 154 9.36 -8.24 -3.27
CA GLU A 154 9.18 -9.62 -3.68
C GLU A 154 8.00 -10.28 -2.96
N THR A 155 7.84 -10.03 -1.66
CA THR A 155 6.72 -10.56 -0.89
C THR A 155 5.37 -10.00 -1.36
N ILE A 156 5.32 -8.72 -1.71
CA ILE A 156 4.10 -8.04 -2.19
C ILE A 156 3.72 -8.52 -3.61
N LEU A 157 4.69 -8.92 -4.42
CA LEU A 157 4.46 -9.38 -5.80
C LEU A 157 4.18 -10.89 -5.92
N LYS A 158 4.25 -11.65 -4.83
CA LYS A 158 3.82 -13.06 -4.77
C LYS A 158 2.31 -13.19 -4.83
#